data_AF-A0A9P1JZI4-F1
#
_entry.id   AF-A0A9P1JZI4-F1
#
_cell.length_a   1.000
_cell.length_b   1.000
_cell.length_c   1.000
_cell.angle_alpha   90.00
_cell.angle_beta   90.00
_cell.angle_gamma   90.00
#
_symmetry.space_group_name_H-M   'P 1'
#
loop_
_entity.id
_entity.type
_entity.pdbx_description
1 polymer ?
#
loop_
_entity_poly.entity_id
_entity_poly.type
_entity_poly.pdbx_seq_one_letter_code
_entity_poly.pdbx_strand_id
1 'polypeptide(L)'
;MLERNIDALHQRREREEVEATAEERIADAITRFTGSMTFVYLHLAFFGFWIVANLGWVPGVPRWDPSFVVLAMIASVEAIFLSTFVLISQNRMSEVASKRADLDLQISLLAEHEITKLTALVSSMADHMGVKTDVDSDLDIIKQDVAPEAVLDQIEAKKSPKKPTDRER
;
A
#
# COMPACT_ATOMS: atom_id res chain seq x y z
N MET A 1 1.61 -22.58 -16.96
CA MET A 1 1.72 -21.10 -17.08
C MET A 1 1.41 -20.42 -15.75
N LEU A 2 0.30 -20.75 -15.07
CA LEU A 2 -0.02 -20.26 -13.72
C LEU A 2 1.04 -20.61 -12.66
N GLU A 3 1.50 -21.86 -12.58
CA GLU A 3 2.58 -22.26 -11.65
C GLU A 3 3.88 -21.48 -11.89
N ARG A 4 4.24 -21.25 -13.16
CA ARG A 4 5.42 -20.48 -13.54
C ARG A 4 5.33 -19.00 -13.15
N ASN A 5 4.12 -18.43 -13.10
CA ASN A 5 3.89 -17.07 -12.60
C ASN A 5 3.93 -17.00 -11.07
N ILE A 6 3.41 -18.03 -10.39
CA ILE A 6 3.46 -18.13 -8.92
C ILE A 6 4.91 -18.27 -8.43
N ASP A 7 5.71 -19.11 -9.09
CA ASP A 7 7.13 -19.26 -8.77
C ASP A 7 7.94 -18.00 -9.04
N ALA A 8 7.61 -17.26 -10.11
CA ALA A 8 8.26 -15.98 -10.43
C ALA A 8 7.96 -14.90 -9.38
N LEU A 9 6.75 -14.90 -8.80
CA LEU A 9 6.37 -13.99 -7.72
C LEU A 9 7.03 -14.36 -6.39
N HIS A 10 7.13 -15.65 -6.07
CA HIS A 10 7.85 -16.12 -4.90
C HIS A 10 9.34 -15.79 -4.97
N GLN A 11 10.00 -16.04 -6.10
CA GLN A 11 11.42 -15.71 -6.28
C GLN A 11 11.70 -14.21 -6.24
N ARG A 12 10.75 -13.36 -6.69
CA ARG A 12 10.89 -11.90 -6.54
C ARG A 12 10.80 -11.47 -5.08
N ARG A 13 9.82 -11.98 -4.31
CA ARG A 13 9.72 -11.70 -2.88
C ARG A 13 10.97 -12.13 -2.12
N GLU A 14 11.48 -13.33 -2.41
CA GLU A 14 12.71 -13.82 -1.77
C GLU A 14 13.93 -12.95 -2.12
N ARG A 15 14.03 -12.46 -3.36
CA ARG A 15 15.10 -11.52 -3.72
C ARG A 15 14.95 -10.15 -3.05
N GLU A 16 13.74 -9.61 -2.98
CA GLU A 16 13.47 -8.35 -2.28
C GLU A 16 13.75 -8.47 -0.77
N GLU A 17 13.46 -9.62 -0.16
CA GLU A 17 13.79 -9.89 1.25
C GLU A 17 15.29 -10.08 1.51
N VAL A 18 16.04 -10.60 0.52
CA VAL A 18 17.50 -10.77 0.60
C VAL A 18 18.25 -9.47 0.31
N GLU A 19 17.70 -8.61 -0.55
CA GLU A 19 18.27 -7.29 -0.88
C GLU A 19 17.85 -6.17 0.09
N ALA A 20 16.86 -6.42 0.97
CA ALA A 20 16.44 -5.47 1.98
C ALA A 20 17.60 -5.08 2.89
N THR A 21 17.88 -3.78 2.95
CA THR A 21 18.92 -3.23 3.82
C THR A 21 18.61 -3.53 5.29
N ALA A 22 19.64 -3.58 6.15
CA ALA A 22 19.45 -3.80 7.58
C ALA A 22 18.48 -2.76 8.20
N GLU A 23 18.50 -1.54 7.66
CA GLU A 23 17.62 -0.44 8.03
C GLU A 23 16.16 -0.71 7.66
N GLU A 24 15.88 -1.23 6.46
CA GLU A 24 14.54 -1.66 6.04
C GLU A 24 13.99 -2.78 6.92
N ARG A 25 14.83 -3.76 7.27
CA ARG A 25 14.41 -4.86 8.15
C ARG A 25 14.04 -4.36 9.54
N ILE A 26 14.79 -3.39 10.06
CA ILE A 26 14.49 -2.75 11.35
C ILE A 26 13.20 -1.92 11.24
N ALA A 27 13.04 -1.13 10.18
CA ALA A 27 11.83 -0.34 9.95
C ALA A 27 10.58 -1.22 9.85
N ASP A 28 10.67 -2.38 9.22
CA ASP A 28 9.58 -3.37 9.13
C ASP A 28 9.24 -3.99 10.48
N ALA A 29 10.25 -4.34 11.26
CA ALA A 29 10.05 -4.85 12.61
C ALA A 29 9.38 -3.81 13.50
N ILE A 30 9.82 -2.55 13.46
CA ILE A 30 9.25 -1.45 14.22
C ILE A 30 7.81 -1.18 13.77
N THR A 31 7.56 -1.11 12.46
CA THR A 31 6.21 -0.92 11.89
C THR A 31 5.24 -1.97 12.43
N ARG A 32 5.65 -3.24 12.39
CA ARG A 32 4.80 -4.35 12.85
C ARG A 32 4.61 -4.35 14.35
N PHE A 33 5.62 -3.90 15.11
CA PHE A 33 5.57 -3.83 16.56
C PHE A 33 4.69 -2.68 17.05
N THR A 34 4.90 -1.45 16.56
CA THR A 34 4.14 -0.26 16.93
C THR A 34 2.67 -0.35 16.52
N GLY A 35 2.36 -1.08 15.44
CA GLY A 35 0.98 -1.35 15.03
C GLY A 35 0.25 -2.46 15.81
N SER A 36 0.90 -3.08 16.81
CA SER A 36 0.35 -4.23 17.55
C SER A 36 -0.29 -3.85 18.88
N MET A 37 -1.34 -4.56 19.30
CA MET A 37 -1.91 -4.43 20.66
C MET A 37 -0.92 -4.82 21.76
N THR A 38 0.04 -5.71 21.48
CA THR A 38 1.09 -6.09 22.43
C THR A 38 1.91 -4.89 22.89
N PHE A 39 2.16 -3.94 21.99
CA PHE A 39 2.89 -2.71 22.30
C PHE A 39 2.14 -1.86 23.35
N VAL A 40 0.82 -1.70 23.17
CA VAL A 40 -0.05 -0.95 24.09
C VAL A 40 -0.04 -1.58 25.48
N TYR A 41 -0.17 -2.91 25.57
CA TYR A 41 -0.12 -3.60 26.86
C TYR A 41 1.24 -3.48 27.55
N LEU A 42 2.33 -3.56 26.79
CA LEU A 42 3.68 -3.40 27.33
C LEU A 42 3.90 -1.98 27.89
N HIS A 43 3.46 -0.94 27.17
CA HIS A 43 3.49 0.44 27.66
C HIS A 43 2.64 0.62 28.91
N LEU A 44 1.41 0.09 28.92
CA LEU A 44 0.53 0.17 30.07
C LEU A 44 1.14 -0.51 31.31
N ALA A 45 1.75 -1.68 31.12
CA ALA A 45 2.44 -2.39 32.19
C ALA A 45 3.67 -1.62 32.68
N PHE A 46 4.47 -1.05 31.77
CA PHE A 46 5.66 -0.26 32.12
C PHE A 46 5.30 0.99 32.93
N PHE A 47 4.38 1.82 32.42
CA PHE A 47 3.95 3.02 33.14
C PHE A 47 3.20 2.68 34.43
N GLY A 48 2.34 1.66 34.40
CA GLY A 48 1.64 1.18 35.59
C GLY A 48 2.60 0.70 36.68
N PHE A 49 3.61 -0.09 36.30
CA PHE A 49 4.67 -0.54 37.21
C PHE A 49 5.46 0.63 37.79
N TRP A 50 5.85 1.61 36.95
CA TRP A 50 6.57 2.79 37.42
C TRP A 50 5.77 3.60 38.44
N ILE A 51 4.48 3.82 38.16
CA ILE A 51 3.57 4.54 39.07
C ILE A 51 3.44 3.80 40.40
N VAL A 52 3.19 2.49 40.37
CA VAL A 52 3.04 1.65 41.57
C VAL A 52 4.33 1.61 42.40
N ALA A 53 5.48 1.43 41.75
CA ALA A 53 6.79 1.43 42.41
C ALA A 53 7.07 2.78 43.10
N ASN A 54 6.71 3.89 42.45
CA ASN A 54 6.96 5.23 42.95
C ASN A 54 5.90 5.73 43.96
N LEU A 55 4.73 5.08 44.05
CA LEU A 55 3.71 5.36 45.07
C LEU A 55 4.17 4.95 46.49
N GLY A 56 5.23 4.15 46.59
CA GLY A 56 5.78 3.65 47.84
C GLY A 56 5.08 2.39 48.37
N TRP A 57 4.38 1.66 47.48
CA TRP A 57 3.80 0.35 47.81
C TRP A 57 4.84 -0.77 47.95
N VAL A 58 6.07 -0.54 47.49
CA VAL A 58 7.18 -1.48 47.64
C VAL A 58 7.98 -1.12 48.89
N PRO A 59 8.06 -1.99 49.92
CA PRO A 59 8.83 -1.73 51.12
C PRO A 59 10.33 -1.59 50.78
N GLY A 60 10.96 -0.47 51.17
CA GLY A 60 12.41 -0.27 51.05
C GLY A 60 12.89 0.54 49.83
N VAL A 61 12.00 0.99 48.94
CA VAL A 61 12.37 1.86 47.80
C VAL A 61 11.97 3.31 48.10
N PRO A 62 12.92 4.25 48.23
CA PRO A 62 12.62 5.68 48.33
C PRO A 62 11.91 6.17 47.07
N ARG A 63 10.99 7.13 47.20
CA ARG A 63 10.32 7.77 46.06
C ARG A 63 11.35 8.48 45.17
N TRP A 64 11.70 7.89 44.04
CA TRP A 64 12.75 8.39 43.14
C TRP A 64 12.25 9.46 42.17
N ASP A 65 10.97 9.44 41.79
CA ASP A 65 10.37 10.44 40.86
C ASP A 65 9.07 11.06 41.43
N PRO A 66 9.09 11.76 42.58
CA PRO A 66 7.88 12.16 43.29
C PRO A 66 6.91 13.03 42.48
N SER A 67 7.40 13.75 41.47
CA SER A 67 6.62 14.61 40.58
C SER A 67 6.29 13.98 39.22
N PHE A 68 6.74 12.74 38.95
CA PHE A 68 6.60 12.04 37.68
C PHE A 68 7.20 12.78 36.47
N VAL A 69 8.10 13.75 36.70
CA VAL A 69 8.67 14.58 35.64
C VAL A 69 9.63 13.77 34.78
N VAL A 70 10.38 12.83 35.37
CA VAL A 70 11.31 11.99 34.60
C VAL A 70 10.54 11.04 33.69
N LEU A 71 9.48 10.41 34.21
CA LEU A 71 8.58 9.58 33.40
C LEU A 71 7.97 10.38 32.25
N ALA A 72 7.46 11.59 32.51
CA ALA A 72 6.85 12.44 31.49
C ALA A 72 7.85 12.86 30.39
N MET A 73 9.10 13.17 30.76
CA MET A 73 10.14 13.50 29.78
C MET A 73 10.47 12.32 28.88
N ILE A 74 10.65 11.12 29.45
CA ILE A 74 10.93 9.91 28.67
C ILE A 74 9.77 9.58 27.74
N ALA A 75 8.53 9.61 28.26
CA ALA A 75 7.33 9.35 27.47
C ALA A 75 7.16 10.36 26.31
N SER A 76 7.51 11.63 26.51
CA SER A 76 7.45 12.66 25.47
C SER A 76 8.44 12.37 24.33
N VAL A 77 9.69 12.04 24.67
CA VAL A 77 10.70 11.67 23.67
C VAL A 77 10.28 10.41 22.92
N GLU A 78 9.82 9.38 23.64
CA GLU A 78 9.32 8.14 23.06
C GLU A 78 8.14 8.39 22.10
N ALA A 79 7.19 9.24 22.48
CA ALA A 79 6.05 9.59 21.63
C ALA A 79 6.48 10.26 20.32
N ILE A 80 7.51 11.12 20.33
CA ILE A 80 8.07 11.72 19.11
C ILE A 80 8.62 10.64 18.19
N PHE A 81 9.47 9.74 18.71
CA PHE A 81 10.01 8.63 17.92
C PHE A 81 8.91 7.73 17.35
N LEU A 82 7.93 7.36 18.16
CA LEU A 82 6.78 6.55 17.71
C LEU A 82 6.01 7.24 16.59
N SER A 83 5.71 8.53 16.74
CA SER A 83 5.02 9.32 15.73
C SER A 83 5.81 9.34 14.41
N THR A 84 7.12 9.57 14.48
CA THR A 84 7.99 9.53 13.29
C THR A 84 8.00 8.14 12.64
N PHE A 85 8.13 7.07 13.41
CA PHE A 85 8.08 5.71 12.86
C PHE A 85 6.74 5.40 12.23
N VAL A 86 5.63 5.75 12.89
CA VAL A 86 4.27 5.60 12.33
C VAL A 86 4.14 6.37 11.02
N LEU A 87 4.66 7.59 10.94
CA LEU A 87 4.60 8.40 9.72
C LEU A 87 5.39 7.75 8.57
N ILE A 88 6.58 7.22 8.86
CA ILE A 88 7.41 6.50 7.89
C ILE A 88 6.66 5.24 7.39
N SER A 89 6.10 4.46 8.32
CA SER A 89 5.31 3.27 7.99
C SER A 89 4.10 3.62 7.11
N GLN A 90 3.38 4.69 7.47
CA GLN A 90 2.22 5.19 6.72
C GLN A 90 2.61 5.63 5.30
N ASN A 91 3.71 6.38 5.17
CA ASN A 91 4.19 6.82 3.85
C ASN A 91 4.52 5.63 2.95
N ARG A 92 5.20 4.61 3.50
CA ARG A 92 5.51 3.38 2.75
C ARG A 92 4.25 2.61 2.35
N MET A 93 3.30 2.43 3.27
CA MET A 93 2.02 1.78 2.96
C MET A 93 1.25 2.53 1.87
N SER A 94 1.28 3.87 1.90
CA SER A 94 0.65 4.72 0.89
C SER A 94 1.29 4.55 -0.49
N GLU A 95 2.62 4.46 -0.58
CA GLU A 95 3.31 4.23 -1.84
C GLU A 95 2.96 2.86 -2.45
N VAL A 96 2.95 1.81 -1.62
CA VAL A 96 2.54 0.46 -2.03
C VAL A 96 1.07 0.44 -2.49
N ALA A 97 0.18 1.10 -1.75
CA ALA A 97 -1.23 1.20 -2.11
C ALA A 97 -1.43 1.94 -3.44
N SER A 98 -0.67 3.01 -3.68
CA SER A 98 -0.69 3.75 -4.95
C SER A 98 -0.26 2.87 -6.13
N LYS A 99 0.87 2.17 -6.00
CA LYS A 99 1.36 1.22 -7.04
C LYS A 99 0.32 0.13 -7.34
N ARG A 100 -0.36 -0.38 -6.30
CA ARG A 100 -1.42 -1.37 -6.47
C ARG A 100 -2.63 -0.80 -7.21
N ALA A 101 -3.07 0.41 -6.87
CA ALA A 101 -4.17 1.08 -7.55
C ALA A 101 -3.87 1.31 -9.04
N ASP A 102 -2.64 1.70 -9.38
CA ASP A 102 -2.20 1.88 -10.78
C ASP A 102 -2.23 0.55 -11.56
N LEU A 103 -1.85 -0.57 -10.93
CA LEU A 103 -1.91 -1.90 -11.53
C LEU A 103 -3.35 -2.39 -11.70
N ASP A 104 -4.19 -2.20 -10.68
CA ASP A 104 -5.60 -2.58 -10.71
C ASP A 104 -6.35 -1.81 -11.81
N LEU A 105 -6.03 -0.53 -12.02
CA LEU A 105 -6.55 0.27 -13.13
C LEU A 105 -6.13 -0.29 -14.50
N GLN A 106 -4.85 -0.63 -14.68
CA GLN A 106 -4.34 -1.21 -15.93
C GLN A 106 -5.00 -2.55 -16.26
N ILE A 107 -5.15 -3.43 -15.25
CA ILE A 107 -5.83 -4.71 -15.41
C ILE A 107 -7.29 -4.49 -15.81
N SER A 108 -7.97 -3.51 -15.20
CA SER A 108 -9.37 -3.20 -15.51
C SER A 108 -9.53 -2.72 -16.94
N LEU A 109 -8.68 -1.81 -17.41
CA LEU A 109 -8.70 -1.32 -18.80
C LEU A 109 -8.39 -2.43 -19.82
N LEU A 110 -7.44 -3.31 -19.51
CA LEU A 110 -7.12 -4.46 -20.35
C LEU A 110 -8.30 -5.43 -20.42
N ALA A 111 -8.91 -5.74 -19.29
CA ALA A 111 -10.09 -6.61 -19.22
C ALA A 111 -11.26 -6.02 -20.01
N GLU A 112 -11.51 -4.71 -19.91
CA GLU A 112 -12.54 -4.02 -20.67
C GLU A 112 -12.30 -4.12 -22.19
N HIS A 113 -11.06 -3.95 -22.64
CA HIS A 113 -10.67 -4.13 -24.04
C HIS A 113 -10.87 -5.57 -24.53
N GLU A 114 -10.48 -6.55 -23.73
CA GLU A 114 -10.65 -7.96 -24.05
C GLU A 114 -12.14 -8.36 -24.10
N ILE A 115 -12.95 -7.89 -23.15
CA ILE A 115 -14.40 -8.09 -23.15
C ILE A 115 -15.03 -7.48 -24.39
N THR A 116 -14.65 -6.26 -24.76
CA THR A 116 -15.16 -5.60 -25.97
C THR A 116 -14.84 -6.41 -27.23
N LYS A 117 -13.62 -6.94 -27.34
CA LYS A 117 -13.23 -7.83 -28.45
C LYS A 117 -14.03 -9.13 -28.44
N LEU A 118 -14.23 -9.73 -27.28
CA LEU A 118 -15.03 -10.96 -27.16
C LEU A 118 -16.49 -10.70 -27.56
N THR A 119 -17.10 -9.61 -27.10
CA THR A 119 -18.46 -9.22 -27.49
C THR A 119 -18.56 -9.00 -29.01
N ALA A 120 -17.57 -8.33 -29.62
CA ALA A 120 -17.53 -8.13 -31.07
C ALA A 120 -17.42 -9.47 -31.84
N LEU A 121 -16.58 -10.39 -31.37
CA LEU A 121 -16.45 -11.72 -31.97
C LEU A 121 -17.73 -12.54 -31.83
N VAL A 122 -18.37 -12.52 -30.66
CA VAL A 122 -19.63 -13.24 -30.38
C VAL A 122 -20.76 -12.68 -31.23
N SER A 123 -20.88 -11.37 -31.36
CA SER A 123 -21.86 -10.71 -32.25
C SER A 123 -21.63 -11.13 -33.71
N SER A 124 -20.38 -11.11 -34.19
CA SER A 124 -20.07 -11.58 -35.55
C SER A 124 -20.41 -13.06 -35.78
N MET A 125 -20.25 -13.92 -34.76
CA MET A 125 -20.68 -15.32 -34.84
C MET A 125 -22.21 -15.46 -34.84
N ALA A 126 -22.93 -14.70 -34.02
CA ALA A 126 -24.39 -14.70 -33.97
C ALA A 126 -25.00 -14.30 -35.32
N ASP A 127 -24.44 -13.25 -35.96
CA ASP A 127 -24.81 -12.81 -37.31
C ASP A 127 -24.63 -13.93 -38.34
N HIS A 128 -23.47 -14.60 -38.31
CA HIS A 128 -23.18 -15.70 -39.24
C HIS A 128 -24.11 -16.90 -39.04
N MET A 129 -24.57 -17.14 -37.81
CA MET A 129 -25.50 -18.22 -37.48
C MET A 129 -26.98 -17.83 -37.68
N GLY A 130 -27.27 -16.58 -38.08
CA GLY A 130 -28.64 -16.09 -38.26
C GLY A 130 -29.46 -16.03 -36.97
N VAL A 131 -28.78 -16.00 -35.81
CA VAL A 131 -29.42 -15.90 -34.50
C VAL A 131 -29.70 -14.43 -34.23
N LYS A 132 -30.98 -14.05 -34.21
CA LYS A 132 -31.36 -12.71 -33.75
C LYS A 132 -31.12 -12.60 -32.24
N THR A 133 -30.03 -11.97 -31.86
CA THR A 133 -29.74 -11.59 -30.49
C THR A 133 -30.35 -10.23 -30.18
N ASP A 134 -31.06 -10.09 -29.06
CA ASP A 134 -31.66 -8.82 -28.58
C ASP A 134 -30.59 -7.77 -28.14
N VAL A 135 -29.31 -8.09 -28.36
CA VAL A 135 -28.13 -7.29 -28.00
C VAL A 135 -27.88 -6.16 -29.03
N ASP A 136 -28.49 -6.22 -30.21
CA ASP A 136 -28.35 -5.20 -31.26
C ASP A 136 -28.76 -3.79 -30.80
N SER A 137 -29.64 -3.68 -29.81
CA SER A 137 -30.02 -2.38 -29.23
C SER A 137 -28.96 -1.79 -28.28
N ASP A 138 -28.05 -2.61 -27.72
CA ASP A 138 -27.12 -2.21 -26.67
C ASP A 138 -25.65 -2.11 -27.17
N LEU A 139 -25.32 -2.78 -28.27
CA LEU A 139 -23.97 -2.79 -28.87
C LEU A 139 -23.53 -1.45 -29.47
N ASP A 140 -24.48 -0.66 -29.99
CA ASP A 140 -24.20 0.68 -30.51
C ASP A 140 -23.83 1.67 -29.38
N ILE A 141 -24.29 1.41 -28.15
CA ILE A 141 -23.96 2.21 -26.95
C ILE A 141 -22.54 1.87 -26.46
N ILE A 142 -22.14 0.60 -26.45
CA ILE A 142 -20.82 0.17 -25.97
C ILE A 142 -19.68 0.63 -26.91
N LYS A 143 -19.91 0.65 -28.23
CA LYS A 143 -18.90 1.11 -29.20
C LYS A 143 -18.59 2.60 -29.12
N GLN A 144 -19.47 3.39 -28.51
CA GLN A 144 -19.38 4.85 -28.53
C GLN A 144 -18.68 5.43 -27.28
N ASP A 145 -18.66 4.71 -26.15
CA ASP A 145 -18.30 5.32 -24.86
C ASP A 145 -16.88 5.03 -24.33
N VAL A 146 -16.11 4.09 -24.90
CA VAL A 146 -14.76 3.83 -24.35
C VAL A 146 -13.76 3.58 -25.46
N ALA A 147 -12.97 4.62 -25.78
CA ALA A 147 -11.72 4.47 -26.50
C ALA A 147 -10.58 4.37 -25.47
N PRO A 148 -10.26 3.16 -24.96
CA PRO A 148 -9.26 2.98 -23.91
C PRO A 148 -7.85 3.48 -24.31
N GLU A 149 -7.53 3.50 -25.61
CA GLU A 149 -6.27 4.04 -26.11
C GLU A 149 -6.10 5.54 -25.79
N ALA A 150 -7.18 6.34 -25.83
CA ALA A 150 -7.14 7.76 -25.51
C ALA A 150 -6.90 8.04 -24.01
N VAL A 151 -7.23 7.08 -23.13
CA VAL A 151 -6.94 7.14 -21.69
C VAL A 151 -5.50 6.71 -21.42
N LEU A 152 -5.02 5.66 -22.10
CA LEU A 152 -3.64 5.18 -21.99
C LEU A 152 -2.62 6.23 -22.44
N ASP A 153 -2.86 6.90 -23.57
CA ASP A 153 -1.99 7.97 -24.09
C ASP A 153 -1.87 9.16 -23.12
N GLN A 154 -2.96 9.48 -22.40
CA GLN A 154 -2.97 10.57 -21.41
C GLN A 154 -2.20 10.21 -20.12
N ILE A 155 -2.18 8.93 -19.73
CA ILE A 155 -1.41 8.46 -18.58
C ILE A 155 0.09 8.45 -18.92
N GLU A 156 0.46 8.00 -20.12
CA GLU A 156 1.86 7.98 -20.58
C GLU A 156 2.43 9.40 -20.76
N ALA A 157 1.61 10.32 -21.27
CA ALA A 157 1.97 11.74 -21.39
C ALA A 157 2.23 12.43 -20.03
N LYS A 158 1.56 12.00 -18.95
CA LYS A 158 1.81 12.52 -17.59
C LYS A 158 3.00 11.87 -16.89
N LYS A 159 3.43 10.67 -17.32
CA LYS A 159 4.51 9.91 -16.68
C LYS A 159 5.90 10.21 -17.26
N SER A 160 5.99 10.88 -18.41
CA SER A 160 7.26 11.38 -18.97
C SER A 160 7.59 12.78 -18.44
N PRO A 161 8.48 12.95 -17.45
CA PRO A 161 9.03 14.27 -17.16
C PRO A 161 9.83 14.69 -18.39
N LYS A 162 9.34 15.70 -19.12
CA LYS A 162 10.14 16.42 -20.12
C LYS A 162 11.47 16.79 -19.46
N LYS A 163 12.56 16.13 -19.86
CA LYS A 163 13.91 16.63 -19.58
C LYS A 163 13.92 18.09 -20.03
N PRO A 164 14.31 19.05 -19.18
CA PRO A 164 14.45 20.42 -19.63
C PRO A 164 15.49 20.41 -20.75
N THR A 165 15.02 20.65 -21.96
CA THR A 165 15.87 20.92 -23.11
C THR A 165 16.72 22.13 -22.76
N ASP A 166 18.01 21.86 -22.63
CA ASP A 166 19.08 22.83 -22.55
C ASP A 166 18.83 23.91 -23.60
N ARG A 167 18.47 25.11 -23.13
CA ARG A 167 18.44 26.30 -23.99
C ARG A 167 19.88 26.75 -24.13
N GLU A 168 20.53 26.25 -25.18
CA GLU A 168 21.72 26.88 -25.74
C GLU A 168 21.39 28.31 -26.23
N ARG A 169 22.33 29.23 -25.93
CA ARG A 169 22.58 30.58 -26.50
C ARG A 169 21.97 31.79 -25.79
#